data_AF-A0A6P0LBY2-F1
#
_entry.id   AF-A0A6P0LBY2-F1
#
_cell.length_a   1.000
_cell.length_b   1.000
_cell.length_c   1.000
_cell.angle_alpha   90.00
_cell.angle_beta   90.00
_cell.angle_gamma   90.00
#
_symmetry.space_group_name_H-M   'P 1'
#
loop_
_entity.id
_entity.type
_entity.pdbx_description
1 polymer ?
#
loop_
_entity_poly.entity_id
_entity_poly.type
_entity_poly.pdbx_seq_one_letter_code
_entity_poly.pdbx_strand_id
1 'polypeptide(L)'
;MQLLESLPNQLPDAVPEQLRTALEDMVKQLEIQESNFSIRHRDYKPLELPAEAVERFGELSLDLQKKYLSLQLRSFLYGLYYNGSLKDALALNGDSDDLTLHQNLENNTYLGIDLKFYQRLDESNTGQGYFDPDWLVLRQESDGTLAVNKGGLTLHIDPEEHLQPEAQSPAVGDDVAVLLPPNLVQNGFYMAVGNLGTYDHGHQDSKGEIVRIYFNLTAEGAVAVMGSLTQQLNQISVPFSFKVLYNPEDYNRYDSGVLYFDNNDYEAVRLVLRKVYKQHQSHFKPEVPLFTKFLAPGLGLAEEPDQKFADQESFGMNRCQIVANGLLEAHHKGDDSPEARMAAILQQFSLLEIELQQCYLNAKSEDIYTPLEL
;
A
#
# COMPACT_ATOMS: atom_id res chain seq x y z
N MET A 1 5.51 -29.96 28.44
CA MET A 1 4.83 -30.72 27.37
C MET A 1 3.38 -30.26 27.34
N GLN A 2 3.12 -29.12 26.70
CA GLN A 2 1.77 -28.72 26.33
C GLN A 2 1.53 -29.25 24.92
N LEU A 3 0.35 -29.85 24.75
CA LEU A 3 -0.10 -30.47 23.51
C LEU A 3 -0.06 -29.43 22.39
N LEU A 4 0.70 -29.74 21.33
CA LEU A 4 0.44 -29.24 19.99
C LEU A 4 -0.98 -29.72 19.64
N GLU A 5 -1.97 -28.85 19.83
CA GLU A 5 -3.25 -29.03 19.15
C GLU A 5 -2.95 -29.12 17.66
N SER A 6 -3.35 -30.24 17.05
CA SER A 6 -3.22 -30.45 15.62
C SER A 6 -3.96 -29.31 14.91
N LEU A 7 -3.21 -28.35 14.36
CA LEU A 7 -3.76 -27.37 13.43
C LEU A 7 -4.48 -28.14 12.32
N PRO A 8 -5.72 -27.77 11.97
CA PRO A 8 -6.40 -28.43 10.88
C PRO A 8 -5.60 -28.22 9.58
N ASN A 9 -5.23 -29.31 8.92
CA ASN A 9 -4.62 -29.31 7.57
C ASN A 9 -5.58 -28.80 6.47
N GLN A 10 -6.74 -28.26 6.84
CA GLN A 10 -7.79 -27.83 5.94
C GLN A 10 -8.08 -26.35 6.19
N LEU A 11 -8.15 -25.59 5.09
CA LEU A 11 -8.56 -24.19 5.12
C LEU A 11 -9.95 -24.07 5.75
N PRO A 12 -10.16 -23.15 6.72
CA PRO A 12 -11.48 -22.94 7.32
C PRO A 12 -12.56 -22.70 6.26
N ASP A 13 -13.77 -23.23 6.47
CA ASP A 13 -14.88 -23.09 5.51
C ASP A 13 -15.25 -21.61 5.23
N ALA A 14 -15.02 -20.73 6.20
CA ALA A 14 -15.32 -19.29 6.12
C ALA A 14 -14.32 -18.46 5.30
N VAL A 15 -13.22 -19.05 4.82
CA VAL A 15 -12.24 -18.33 3.99
C VAL A 15 -12.87 -17.93 2.65
N PRO A 16 -12.75 -16.66 2.20
CA PRO A 16 -13.24 -16.23 0.90
C PRO A 16 -12.73 -17.11 -0.25
N GLU A 17 -13.60 -17.45 -1.20
CA GLU A 17 -13.27 -18.39 -2.29
C GLU A 17 -12.06 -17.94 -3.13
N GLN A 18 -11.94 -16.62 -3.37
CA GLN A 18 -10.77 -16.05 -4.06
C GLN A 18 -9.47 -16.30 -3.29
N LEU A 19 -9.50 -16.17 -1.96
CA LEU A 19 -8.35 -16.42 -1.10
C LEU A 19 -8.03 -17.92 -1.03
N ARG A 20 -9.05 -18.78 -0.91
CA ARG A 20 -8.89 -20.23 -0.96
C ARG A 20 -8.21 -20.67 -2.26
N THR A 21 -8.76 -20.24 -3.40
CA THR A 21 -8.22 -20.57 -4.73
C THR A 21 -6.78 -20.10 -4.86
N ALA A 22 -6.47 -18.87 -4.44
CA ALA A 22 -5.11 -18.33 -4.52
C ALA A 22 -4.11 -19.11 -3.65
N LEU A 23 -4.47 -19.44 -2.41
CA LEU A 23 -3.58 -20.21 -1.52
C LEU A 23 -3.38 -21.64 -2.03
N GLU A 24 -4.43 -22.28 -2.54
CA GLU A 24 -4.32 -23.61 -3.16
C GLU A 24 -3.40 -23.60 -4.38
N ASP A 25 -3.50 -22.57 -5.20
CA ASP A 25 -2.63 -22.38 -6.35
C ASP A 25 -1.17 -22.17 -5.91
N MET A 26 -0.91 -21.28 -4.94
CA MET A 26 0.41 -21.04 -4.37
C MET A 26 1.08 -22.33 -3.88
N VAL A 27 0.38 -23.15 -3.08
CA VAL A 27 0.99 -24.36 -2.51
C VAL A 27 1.20 -25.47 -3.54
N LYS A 28 0.42 -25.51 -4.64
CA LYS A 28 0.48 -26.55 -5.68
C LYS A 28 1.41 -26.20 -6.84
N GLN A 29 1.49 -24.93 -7.24
CA GLN A 29 2.12 -24.53 -8.50
C GLN A 29 3.42 -23.74 -8.33
N LEU A 30 3.71 -23.21 -7.14
CA LEU A 30 4.97 -22.51 -6.89
C LEU A 30 6.12 -23.48 -6.63
N GLU A 31 7.28 -23.18 -7.21
CA GLU A 31 8.53 -23.86 -6.93
C GLU A 31 9.59 -22.84 -6.48
N ILE A 32 10.25 -23.16 -5.37
CA ILE A 32 11.35 -22.37 -4.82
C ILE A 32 12.66 -23.07 -5.22
N GLN A 33 13.52 -22.38 -5.94
CA GLN A 33 14.83 -22.91 -6.36
C GLN A 33 15.96 -22.18 -5.64
N GLU A 34 16.47 -22.78 -4.56
CA GLU A 34 17.57 -22.20 -3.77
C GLU A 34 18.87 -22.06 -4.58
N SER A 35 19.15 -22.98 -5.51
CA SER A 35 20.44 -23.01 -6.24
C SER A 35 20.68 -21.78 -7.13
N ASN A 36 19.62 -21.12 -7.58
CA ASN A 36 19.69 -19.93 -8.44
C ASN A 36 18.84 -18.77 -7.92
N PHE A 37 18.38 -18.86 -6.67
CA PHE A 37 17.52 -17.88 -6.00
C PHE A 37 16.25 -17.52 -6.80
N SER A 38 15.70 -18.46 -7.57
CA SER A 38 14.54 -18.20 -8.43
C SER A 38 13.22 -18.69 -7.84
N ILE A 39 12.15 -17.98 -8.19
CA ILE A 39 10.77 -18.37 -7.91
C ILE A 39 10.11 -18.70 -9.23
N ARG A 40 9.56 -19.90 -9.34
CA ARG A 40 8.86 -20.37 -10.53
C ARG A 40 7.40 -20.65 -10.23
N HIS A 41 6.57 -20.45 -11.23
CA HIS A 41 5.17 -20.86 -11.23
C HIS A 41 4.89 -21.57 -12.54
N ARG A 42 4.13 -22.66 -12.52
CA ARG A 42 3.88 -23.50 -13.71
C ARG A 42 3.31 -22.73 -14.91
N ASP A 43 2.41 -21.79 -14.63
CA ASP A 43 1.69 -21.03 -15.65
C ASP A 43 2.28 -19.65 -15.96
N TYR A 44 3.44 -19.30 -15.39
CA TYR A 44 4.10 -18.00 -15.58
C TYR A 44 5.60 -18.17 -15.86
N LYS A 45 6.20 -17.16 -16.50
CA LYS A 45 7.66 -17.08 -16.67
C LYS A 45 8.33 -17.00 -15.29
N PRO A 46 9.49 -17.64 -15.12
CA PRO A 46 10.19 -17.65 -13.85
C PRO A 46 10.81 -16.27 -13.54
N LEU A 47 10.86 -15.90 -12.27
CA LEU A 47 11.61 -14.75 -11.81
C LEU A 47 13.02 -15.21 -11.45
N GLU A 48 13.96 -15.00 -12.37
CA GLU A 48 15.34 -15.50 -12.26
C GLU A 48 16.36 -14.37 -12.27
N LEU A 49 17.44 -14.57 -11.51
CA LEU A 49 18.61 -13.72 -11.59
C LEU A 49 19.44 -14.06 -12.84
N PRO A 50 20.10 -13.07 -13.47
CA PRO A 50 21.15 -13.34 -14.46
C PRO A 50 22.23 -14.25 -13.86
N ALA A 51 22.80 -15.15 -14.66
CA ALA A 51 23.77 -16.14 -14.18
C ALA A 51 24.96 -15.51 -13.42
N GLU A 52 25.44 -14.35 -13.88
CA GLU A 52 26.53 -13.60 -13.23
C GLU A 52 26.12 -13.07 -11.84
N ALA A 53 24.85 -12.72 -11.66
CA ALA A 53 24.32 -12.30 -10.36
C ALA A 53 24.19 -13.49 -9.41
N VAL A 54 23.73 -14.65 -9.90
CA VAL A 54 23.61 -15.88 -9.10
C VAL A 54 24.96 -16.26 -8.48
N GLU A 55 26.04 -16.24 -9.26
CA GLU A 55 27.39 -16.57 -8.77
C GLU A 55 27.81 -15.64 -7.63
N ARG A 56 27.63 -14.32 -7.80
CA ARG A 56 27.95 -13.32 -6.76
C ARG A 56 27.08 -13.45 -5.51
N PHE A 57 25.79 -13.75 -5.68
CA PHE A 57 24.89 -13.97 -4.54
C PHE A 57 25.26 -15.23 -3.76
N GLY A 58 25.76 -16.27 -4.44
CA GLY A 58 26.27 -17.49 -3.81
C GLY A 58 27.47 -17.27 -2.89
N GLU A 59 28.24 -16.20 -3.09
CA GLU A 59 29.39 -15.83 -2.23
C GLU A 59 28.98 -15.09 -0.94
N LEU A 60 27.73 -14.63 -0.85
CA LEU A 60 27.22 -13.94 0.33
C LEU A 60 26.97 -14.92 1.50
N SER A 61 26.85 -14.39 2.72
CA SER A 61 26.46 -15.21 3.87
C SER A 61 25.10 -15.89 3.64
N LEU A 62 24.91 -17.07 4.23
CA LEU A 62 23.66 -17.82 4.14
C LEU A 62 22.45 -17.00 4.61
N ASP A 63 22.63 -16.12 5.59
CA ASP A 63 21.56 -15.25 6.08
C ASP A 63 21.13 -14.22 5.03
N LEU A 64 22.08 -13.63 4.29
CA LEU A 64 21.77 -12.72 3.19
C LEU A 64 21.10 -13.44 2.02
N GLN A 65 21.56 -14.65 1.70
CA GLN A 65 20.96 -15.50 0.68
C GLN A 65 19.49 -15.83 1.00
N LYS A 66 19.21 -16.27 2.24
CA LYS A 66 17.84 -16.54 2.71
C LYS A 66 16.98 -15.29 2.71
N LYS A 67 17.53 -14.15 3.16
CA LYS A 67 16.82 -12.87 3.14
C LYS A 67 16.45 -12.46 1.72
N TYR A 68 17.36 -12.62 0.77
CA TYR A 68 17.10 -12.33 -0.62
C TYR A 68 15.99 -13.22 -1.19
N LEU A 69 16.06 -14.54 -0.96
CA LEU A 69 15.04 -15.47 -1.42
C LEU A 69 13.65 -15.15 -0.83
N SER A 70 13.59 -14.81 0.46
CA SER A 70 12.35 -14.33 1.10
C SER A 70 11.80 -13.07 0.43
N LEU A 71 12.65 -12.10 0.11
CA LEU A 71 12.23 -10.88 -0.57
C LEU A 71 11.73 -11.17 -2.00
N GLN A 72 12.39 -12.08 -2.73
CA GLN A 72 11.96 -12.51 -4.06
C GLN A 72 10.59 -13.20 -4.01
N LEU A 73 10.41 -14.17 -3.11
CA LEU A 73 9.14 -14.86 -2.94
C LEU A 73 8.02 -13.90 -2.55
N ARG A 74 8.24 -13.01 -1.57
CA ARG A 74 7.27 -11.98 -1.19
C ARG A 74 6.90 -11.10 -2.38
N SER A 75 7.88 -10.60 -3.14
CA SER A 75 7.64 -9.73 -4.30
C SER A 75 6.88 -10.45 -5.42
N PHE A 76 7.20 -11.73 -5.65
CA PHE A 76 6.47 -12.58 -6.59
C PHE A 76 5.01 -12.76 -6.16
N LEU A 77 4.78 -13.12 -4.89
CA LEU A 77 3.43 -13.24 -4.33
C LEU A 77 2.65 -11.92 -4.40
N TYR A 78 3.32 -10.81 -4.11
CA TYR A 78 2.73 -9.47 -4.16
C TYR A 78 2.27 -9.11 -5.57
N GLY A 79 3.18 -9.21 -6.54
CA GLY A 79 2.91 -8.80 -7.91
C GLY A 79 1.96 -9.75 -8.65
N LEU A 80 2.02 -11.05 -8.38
CA LEU A 80 1.20 -12.02 -9.09
C LEU A 80 -0.19 -12.18 -8.49
N TYR A 81 -0.27 -12.32 -7.16
CA TYR A 81 -1.51 -12.66 -6.47
C TYR A 81 -2.16 -11.46 -5.80
N TYR A 82 -1.40 -10.64 -5.07
CA TYR A 82 -1.98 -9.53 -4.32
C TYR A 82 -2.54 -8.46 -5.24
N ASN A 83 -1.73 -7.86 -6.13
CA ASN A 83 -2.20 -6.76 -6.98
C ASN A 83 -2.24 -7.07 -8.48
N GLY A 84 -1.76 -8.24 -8.90
CA GLY A 84 -1.81 -8.68 -10.30
C GLY A 84 -0.88 -7.94 -11.26
N SER A 85 -0.02 -7.04 -10.80
CA SER A 85 0.87 -6.25 -11.67
C SER A 85 1.86 -7.09 -12.49
N LEU A 86 2.14 -8.33 -12.06
CA LEU A 86 3.04 -9.24 -12.77
C LEU A 86 2.33 -10.23 -13.70
N LYS A 87 0.99 -10.28 -13.72
CA LYS A 87 0.26 -11.28 -14.50
C LYS A 87 0.54 -11.18 -16.00
N ASP A 88 0.54 -9.96 -16.53
CA ASP A 88 0.77 -9.73 -17.96
C ASP A 88 2.25 -9.89 -18.32
N ALA A 89 3.15 -9.27 -17.53
CA ALA A 89 4.60 -9.32 -17.76
C ALA A 89 5.18 -10.75 -17.66
N LEU A 90 4.63 -11.58 -16.77
CA LEU A 90 5.06 -12.98 -16.61
C LEU A 90 4.20 -13.97 -17.40
N ALA A 91 3.23 -13.53 -18.21
CA ALA A 91 2.47 -14.44 -19.04
C ALA A 91 3.41 -15.22 -20.00
N LEU A 92 3.20 -16.53 -20.15
CA LEU A 92 4.05 -17.39 -21.00
C LEU A 92 4.14 -16.90 -22.45
N ASN A 93 3.11 -16.21 -22.93
CA ASN A 93 3.01 -15.65 -24.28
C ASN A 93 3.30 -14.13 -24.37
N GLY A 94 3.65 -13.47 -23.25
CA GLY A 94 3.97 -12.03 -23.23
C GLY A 94 5.37 -11.75 -23.80
N ASP A 95 5.62 -10.54 -24.27
CA ASP A 95 6.97 -10.11 -24.66
C ASP A 95 7.82 -9.89 -23.38
N SER A 96 9.01 -10.47 -23.32
CA SER A 96 9.88 -10.47 -22.12
C SER A 96 10.59 -9.15 -21.84
N ASP A 97 10.46 -8.15 -22.72
CA ASP A 97 11.16 -6.87 -22.61
C ASP A 97 10.54 -5.93 -21.55
N ASP A 98 9.39 -6.28 -20.99
CA ASP A 98 8.62 -5.41 -20.07
C ASP A 98 8.97 -5.60 -18.57
N LEU A 99 9.96 -6.45 -18.26
CA LEU A 99 10.42 -6.67 -16.88
C LEU A 99 11.35 -5.55 -16.36
N THR A 100 11.80 -4.65 -17.23
CA THR A 100 12.42 -3.41 -16.80
C THR A 100 11.33 -2.47 -16.32
N LEU A 101 11.04 -2.50 -15.02
CA LEU A 101 10.26 -1.47 -14.34
C LEU A 101 10.78 -0.08 -14.78
N HIS A 102 10.04 0.56 -15.68
CA HIS A 102 10.11 1.96 -16.10
C HIS A 102 11.50 2.52 -16.44
N GLN A 103 12.02 2.14 -17.61
CA GLN A 103 12.87 3.05 -18.39
C GLN A 103 12.19 3.39 -19.72
N ASN A 104 10.93 3.86 -19.66
CA ASN A 104 10.31 4.49 -20.82
C ASN A 104 11.04 5.81 -21.10
N LEU A 105 11.93 5.77 -22.10
CA LEU A 105 12.68 6.90 -22.66
C LEU A 105 11.78 7.84 -23.50
N GLU A 106 10.50 7.95 -23.14
CA GLU A 106 9.62 8.93 -23.75
C GLU A 106 9.94 10.33 -23.19
N ASN A 107 10.08 11.29 -24.11
CA ASN A 107 10.46 12.68 -23.84
C ASN A 107 9.39 13.49 -23.06
N ASN A 108 8.35 12.81 -22.55
CA ASN A 108 7.26 13.38 -21.74
C ASN A 108 7.39 13.03 -20.25
N THR A 109 8.39 12.22 -19.86
CA THR A 109 8.63 11.85 -18.46
C THR A 109 9.77 12.67 -17.86
N TYR A 110 9.56 13.23 -16.65
CA TYR A 110 10.65 13.84 -15.87
C TYR A 110 10.91 12.98 -14.65
N LEU A 111 12.12 12.40 -14.55
CA LEU A 111 12.48 11.43 -13.50
C LEU A 111 11.49 10.25 -13.39
N GLY A 112 10.87 9.83 -14.50
CA GLY A 112 9.90 8.73 -14.55
C GLY A 112 8.45 9.12 -14.21
N ILE A 113 8.14 10.42 -14.13
CA ILE A 113 6.79 10.96 -13.90
C ILE A 113 6.19 11.47 -15.22
N ASP A 114 5.01 10.99 -15.61
CA ASP A 114 4.19 11.63 -16.66
C ASP A 114 3.63 12.96 -16.13
N LEU A 115 4.26 14.06 -16.52
CA LEU A 115 3.91 15.40 -16.01
C LEU A 115 2.51 15.85 -16.43
N LYS A 116 2.02 15.43 -17.60
CA LYS A 116 0.67 15.81 -18.08
C LYS A 116 -0.39 15.11 -17.25
N PHE A 117 -0.20 13.83 -16.99
CA PHE A 117 -1.11 13.07 -16.15
C PHE A 117 -1.04 13.54 -14.69
N TYR A 118 0.17 13.77 -14.15
CA TYR A 118 0.35 14.35 -12.82
C TYR A 118 -0.37 15.70 -12.68
N GLN A 119 -0.24 16.60 -13.64
CA GLN A 119 -0.92 17.89 -13.63
C GLN A 119 -2.45 17.74 -13.61
N ARG A 120 -3.02 16.78 -14.36
CA ARG A 120 -4.46 16.50 -14.33
C ARG A 120 -4.95 15.99 -12.98
N LEU A 121 -4.15 15.17 -12.30
CA LEU A 121 -4.43 14.74 -10.93
C LEU A 121 -4.42 15.95 -9.98
N ASP A 122 -3.43 16.81 -10.13
CA ASP A 122 -3.27 18.02 -9.32
C ASP A 122 -4.41 19.03 -9.50
N GLU A 123 -4.77 19.33 -10.76
CA GLU A 123 -5.92 20.18 -11.10
C GLU A 123 -7.25 19.61 -10.63
N SER A 124 -7.33 18.28 -10.44
CA SER A 124 -8.52 17.63 -9.91
C SER A 124 -8.57 17.61 -8.39
N ASN A 125 -7.43 17.65 -7.69
CA ASN A 125 -7.40 17.71 -6.25
C ASN A 125 -8.01 19.04 -5.76
N THR A 126 -9.06 18.94 -4.93
CA THR A 126 -9.80 20.10 -4.43
C THR A 126 -9.37 20.56 -3.04
N GLY A 127 -8.27 20.02 -2.53
CA GLY A 127 -7.69 20.45 -1.26
C GLY A 127 -7.20 21.90 -1.29
N GLN A 128 -7.16 22.54 -0.13
CA GLN A 128 -6.73 23.93 0.05
C GLN A 128 -5.38 24.04 0.76
N GLY A 129 -4.79 22.89 1.10
CA GLY A 129 -3.64 22.79 2.00
C GLY A 129 -4.08 22.48 3.42
N TYR A 130 -3.09 22.22 4.27
CA TYR A 130 -3.29 21.89 5.68
C TYR A 130 -2.20 22.53 6.53
N PHE A 131 -2.53 22.85 7.77
CA PHE A 131 -1.56 23.37 8.72
C PHE A 131 -0.86 22.20 9.42
N ASP A 132 0.40 21.96 9.06
CA ASP A 132 1.25 20.95 9.69
C ASP A 132 1.88 21.55 10.96
N PRO A 133 1.60 21.00 12.17
CA PRO A 133 2.05 21.58 13.43
C PRO A 133 3.54 21.29 13.71
N ASP A 134 4.02 21.82 14.84
CA ASP A 134 5.32 21.47 15.44
C ASP A 134 6.56 21.86 14.61
N TRP A 135 6.49 23.00 13.92
CA TRP A 135 7.64 23.62 13.27
C TRP A 135 8.29 24.63 14.21
N LEU A 136 9.56 24.39 14.57
CA LEU A 136 10.31 25.27 15.47
C LEU A 136 10.82 26.52 14.73
N VAL A 137 10.47 27.70 15.22
CA VAL A 137 11.03 28.96 14.71
C VAL A 137 12.48 29.13 15.14
N LEU A 138 13.41 29.05 14.19
CA LEU A 138 14.85 29.17 14.46
C LEU A 138 15.32 30.63 14.49
N ARG A 139 14.82 31.44 13.56
CA ARG A 139 15.18 32.87 13.41
C ARG A 139 14.23 33.56 12.43
N GLN A 140 14.18 34.88 12.54
CA GLN A 140 13.59 35.76 11.54
C GLN A 140 14.69 36.30 10.63
N GLU A 141 14.47 36.23 9.33
CA GLU A 141 15.37 36.75 8.31
C GLU A 141 15.14 38.26 8.09
N SER A 142 16.09 38.93 7.44
CA SER A 142 16.04 40.39 7.26
C SER A 142 14.88 40.88 6.38
N ASP A 143 14.31 40.00 5.56
CA ASP A 143 13.15 40.28 4.69
C ASP A 143 11.81 40.04 5.38
N GLY A 144 11.82 39.61 6.66
CA GLY A 144 10.61 39.33 7.45
C GLY A 144 10.18 37.86 7.41
N THR A 145 10.76 37.04 6.52
CA THR A 145 10.49 35.60 6.48
C THR A 145 11.02 34.90 7.74
N LEU A 146 10.45 33.74 8.07
CA LEU A 146 10.88 32.92 9.19
C LEU A 146 11.58 31.66 8.68
N ALA A 147 12.74 31.35 9.24
CA ALA A 147 13.36 30.04 9.08
C ALA A 147 12.80 29.10 10.16
N VAL A 148 12.04 28.10 9.74
CA VAL A 148 11.40 27.11 10.63
C VAL A 148 11.96 25.71 10.38
N ASN A 149 12.02 24.86 11.41
CA ASN A 149 12.61 23.53 11.33
C ASN A 149 11.72 22.44 11.90
N LYS A 150 11.61 21.32 11.18
CA LYS A 150 10.98 20.09 11.65
C LYS A 150 11.74 18.89 11.09
N GLY A 151 12.15 17.96 11.96
CA GLY A 151 12.80 16.71 11.54
C GLY A 151 14.07 16.88 10.69
N GLY A 152 14.81 17.98 10.85
CA GLY A 152 16.00 18.29 10.05
C GLY A 152 15.74 19.01 8.72
N LEU A 153 14.47 19.20 8.32
CA LEU A 153 14.09 20.06 7.20
C LEU A 153 13.94 21.50 7.68
N THR A 154 14.58 22.44 7.00
CA THR A 154 14.41 23.88 7.25
C THR A 154 13.67 24.52 6.10
N LEU A 155 12.54 25.16 6.38
CA LEU A 155 11.77 25.94 5.41
C LEU A 155 11.91 27.43 5.72
N HIS A 156 11.85 28.24 4.66
CA HIS A 156 11.70 29.69 4.78
C HIS A 156 10.25 30.02 4.44
N ILE A 157 9.51 30.54 5.40
CA ILE A 157 8.08 30.80 5.28
C ILE A 157 7.79 32.30 5.40
N ASP A 158 6.80 32.76 4.64
CA ASP A 158 6.17 34.05 4.87
C ASP A 158 5.06 33.90 5.93
N PRO A 159 5.13 34.56 7.10
CA PRO A 159 4.11 34.49 8.13
C PRO A 159 2.70 34.88 7.66
N GLU A 160 2.58 35.81 6.72
CA GLU A 160 1.27 36.29 6.25
C GLU A 160 0.57 35.25 5.36
N GLU A 161 1.35 34.47 4.60
CA GLU A 161 0.83 33.45 3.68
C GLU A 161 0.74 32.05 4.32
N HIS A 162 1.68 31.71 5.20
CA HIS A 162 1.89 30.33 5.65
C HIS A 162 1.46 30.05 7.09
N LEU A 163 1.15 31.07 7.89
CA LEU A 163 0.66 30.89 9.26
C LEU A 163 -0.82 31.30 9.38
N GLN A 164 -1.49 30.74 10.37
CA GLN A 164 -2.84 31.17 10.75
C GLN A 164 -2.83 32.67 11.11
N PRO A 165 -3.89 33.44 10.82
CA PRO A 165 -3.97 34.87 11.14
C PRO A 165 -3.66 35.20 12.62
N GLU A 166 -4.02 34.31 13.53
CA GLU A 166 -3.80 34.48 14.97
C GLU A 166 -2.34 34.19 15.41
N ALA A 167 -1.52 33.61 14.53
CA ALA A 167 -0.18 33.12 14.82
C ALA A 167 0.93 33.81 14.00
N GLN A 168 0.65 34.94 13.35
CA GLN A 168 1.58 35.61 12.41
C GLN A 168 2.76 36.35 13.06
N SER A 169 2.90 36.33 14.38
CA SER A 169 4.01 36.98 15.10
C SER A 169 4.66 36.07 16.14
N PRO A 170 5.18 34.89 15.73
CA PRO A 170 5.83 33.98 16.65
C PRO A 170 7.20 34.50 17.08
N ALA A 171 7.64 34.15 18.29
CA ALA A 171 8.99 34.39 18.75
C ALA A 171 9.93 33.27 18.32
N VAL A 172 11.24 33.56 18.31
CA VAL A 172 12.26 32.52 18.14
C VAL A 172 12.18 31.53 19.30
N GLY A 173 12.11 30.25 18.97
CA GLY A 173 11.91 29.16 19.93
C GLY A 173 10.45 28.71 20.08
N ASP A 174 9.49 29.39 19.46
CA ASP A 174 8.10 28.95 19.45
C ASP A 174 7.88 27.84 18.40
N ASP A 175 6.89 26.99 18.66
CA ASP A 175 6.35 26.04 17.67
C ASP A 175 5.18 26.68 16.93
N VAL A 176 5.18 26.56 15.60
CA VAL A 176 4.12 27.05 14.72
C VAL A 176 3.57 25.94 13.83
N ALA A 177 2.35 26.14 13.34
CA ALA A 177 1.77 25.28 12.30
C ALA A 177 1.91 25.96 10.94
N VAL A 178 2.55 25.28 9.99
CA VAL A 178 2.87 25.80 8.66
C VAL A 178 1.87 25.28 7.64
N LEU A 179 1.30 26.17 6.83
CA LEU A 179 0.44 25.80 5.71
C LEU A 179 1.27 25.07 4.64
N LEU A 180 1.01 23.78 4.47
CA LEU A 180 1.57 22.94 3.43
C LEU A 180 0.56 22.76 2.28
N PRO A 181 1.04 22.51 1.05
CA PRO A 181 0.17 22.28 -0.10
C PRO A 181 -0.74 21.05 0.10
N PRO A 182 -1.86 20.95 -0.64
CA PRO A 182 -2.81 19.84 -0.52
C PRO A 182 -2.30 18.52 -1.10
N ASN A 183 -1.02 18.43 -1.46
CA ASN A 183 -0.44 17.26 -2.10
C ASN A 183 1.03 17.05 -1.75
N LEU A 184 1.44 15.79 -1.90
CA LEU A 184 2.82 15.31 -1.75
C LEU A 184 3.16 14.41 -2.95
N VAL A 185 4.45 14.35 -3.27
CA VAL A 185 4.99 13.37 -4.22
C VAL A 185 5.59 12.21 -3.43
N GLN A 186 5.13 11.00 -3.72
CA GLN A 186 5.76 9.76 -3.26
C GLN A 186 6.23 8.97 -4.49
N ASN A 187 7.31 8.20 -4.38
CA ASN A 187 7.78 7.39 -5.50
C ASN A 187 6.67 6.50 -6.07
N GLY A 188 6.33 6.68 -7.35
CA GLY A 188 5.22 6.02 -8.05
C GLY A 188 3.83 6.64 -7.85
N PHE A 189 3.65 7.63 -6.96
CA PHE A 189 2.32 8.12 -6.56
C PHE A 189 2.22 9.65 -6.47
N TYR A 190 1.09 10.17 -6.97
CA TYR A 190 0.54 11.45 -6.52
C TYR A 190 -0.23 11.20 -5.23
N MET A 191 -0.04 12.02 -4.20
CA MET A 191 -0.79 11.92 -2.94
C MET A 191 -1.52 13.22 -2.65
N ALA A 192 -2.85 13.19 -2.63
CA ALA A 192 -3.67 14.25 -2.06
C ALA A 192 -3.73 14.12 -0.53
N VAL A 193 -3.70 15.25 0.15
CA VAL A 193 -3.83 15.38 1.60
C VAL A 193 -5.08 16.20 1.90
N GLY A 194 -5.90 15.72 2.85
CA GLY A 194 -7.09 16.44 3.29
C GLY A 194 -6.75 17.78 3.96
N ASN A 195 -7.72 18.68 4.04
CA ASN A 195 -7.52 20.02 4.62
C ASN A 195 -7.20 20.00 6.12
N LEU A 196 -7.46 18.88 6.80
CA LEU A 196 -7.05 18.64 8.19
C LEU A 196 -5.68 17.91 8.30
N GLY A 197 -4.97 17.75 7.19
CA GLY A 197 -3.68 17.08 7.14
C GLY A 197 -3.79 15.57 6.96
N THR A 198 -2.61 14.93 6.99
CA THR A 198 -2.49 13.47 6.99
C THR A 198 -2.84 12.94 8.37
N TYR A 199 -3.45 11.76 8.44
CA TYR A 199 -3.71 11.09 9.71
C TYR A 199 -2.44 10.88 10.57
N ASP A 200 -1.27 10.73 9.93
CA ASP A 200 0.01 10.44 10.58
C ASP A 200 0.61 11.64 11.37
N HIS A 201 0.05 12.85 11.25
CA HIS A 201 0.71 14.09 11.69
C HIS A 201 0.00 14.90 12.80
N GLY A 202 -1.04 14.40 13.47
CA GLY A 202 -1.80 15.29 14.37
C GLY A 202 -2.39 14.72 15.65
N HIS A 203 -2.41 13.39 15.84
CA HIS A 203 -3.18 12.84 16.95
C HIS A 203 -2.37 11.79 17.72
N GLN A 204 -1.41 12.25 18.54
CA GLN A 204 -0.84 11.41 19.61
C GLN A 204 -1.93 10.88 20.58
N ASP A 205 -3.13 11.47 20.54
CA ASP A 205 -4.31 11.05 21.30
C ASP A 205 -5.34 10.21 20.49
N SER A 206 -5.17 9.98 19.18
CA SER A 206 -6.10 9.12 18.44
C SER A 206 -5.81 7.66 18.76
N LYS A 207 -6.77 7.04 19.45
CA LYS A 207 -6.78 5.58 19.69
C LYS A 207 -7.27 4.77 18.49
N GLY A 208 -7.59 5.44 17.38
CA GLY A 208 -8.10 4.80 16.18
C GLY A 208 -7.01 4.07 15.40
N GLU A 209 -7.45 3.16 14.54
CA GLU A 209 -6.57 2.41 13.64
C GLU A 209 -6.63 3.02 12.25
N ILE A 210 -5.51 3.01 11.52
CA ILE A 210 -5.48 3.47 10.13
C ILE A 210 -6.18 2.43 9.26
N VAL A 211 -7.17 2.87 8.50
CA VAL A 211 -7.88 2.06 7.51
C VAL A 211 -7.47 2.48 6.11
N ARG A 212 -7.36 1.49 5.23
CA ARG A 212 -6.98 1.62 3.84
C ARG A 212 -8.12 1.17 2.94
N ILE A 213 -8.56 2.02 2.02
CA ILE A 213 -9.48 1.64 0.94
C ILE A 213 -8.68 1.57 -0.35
N TYR A 214 -8.68 0.41 -0.97
CA TYR A 214 -8.01 0.14 -2.23
C TYR A 214 -8.96 0.37 -3.40
N PHE A 215 -8.48 1.08 -4.42
CA PHE A 215 -9.21 1.41 -5.62
C PHE A 215 -8.51 0.78 -6.84
N ASN A 216 -9.26 -0.02 -7.60
CA ASN A 216 -8.86 -0.51 -8.91
C ASN A 216 -9.52 0.36 -10.00
N LEU A 217 -8.77 1.36 -10.46
CA LEU A 217 -9.27 2.41 -11.36
C LEU A 217 -8.66 2.28 -12.75
N THR A 218 -9.28 2.94 -13.71
CA THR A 218 -8.57 3.39 -14.91
C THR A 218 -7.81 4.68 -14.62
N ALA A 219 -6.83 5.05 -15.45
CA ALA A 219 -6.11 6.32 -15.32
C ALA A 219 -7.07 7.53 -15.33
N GLU A 220 -8.07 7.52 -16.23
CA GLU A 220 -9.14 8.52 -16.26
C GLU A 220 -10.01 8.50 -15.00
N GLY A 221 -10.24 7.30 -14.45
CA GLY A 221 -10.90 7.10 -13.18
C GLY A 221 -10.21 7.76 -12.00
N ALA A 222 -8.88 7.67 -11.94
CA ALA A 222 -8.11 8.31 -10.89
C ALA A 222 -8.29 9.82 -10.88
N VAL A 223 -8.26 10.47 -12.05
CA VAL A 223 -8.54 11.91 -12.17
C VAL A 223 -9.97 12.20 -11.71
N ALA A 224 -10.98 11.48 -12.21
CA ALA A 224 -12.38 11.75 -11.87
C ALA A 224 -12.71 11.53 -10.38
N VAL A 225 -12.18 10.45 -9.80
CA VAL A 225 -12.33 10.09 -8.39
C VAL A 225 -11.56 11.06 -7.49
N MET A 226 -10.35 11.51 -7.87
CA MET A 226 -9.55 12.47 -7.11
C MET A 226 -10.38 13.70 -6.74
N GLY A 227 -11.01 14.36 -7.71
CA GLY A 227 -11.81 15.55 -7.44
C GLY A 227 -13.06 15.29 -6.63
N SER A 228 -13.81 14.23 -6.94
CA SER A 228 -15.07 13.94 -6.22
C SER A 228 -14.83 13.44 -4.79
N LEU A 229 -13.75 12.71 -4.55
CA LEU A 229 -13.38 12.16 -3.24
C LEU A 229 -12.82 13.26 -2.34
N THR A 230 -11.82 14.00 -2.82
CA THR A 230 -11.21 15.10 -2.04
C THR A 230 -12.23 16.16 -1.66
N GLN A 231 -13.13 16.53 -2.58
CA GLN A 231 -14.16 17.52 -2.32
C GLN A 231 -15.09 17.09 -1.19
N GLN A 232 -15.57 15.85 -1.25
CA GLN A 232 -16.58 15.37 -0.31
C GLN A 232 -15.99 15.07 1.07
N LEU A 233 -14.79 14.49 1.14
CA LEU A 233 -14.13 14.24 2.43
C LEU A 233 -13.74 15.55 3.13
N ASN A 234 -13.24 16.55 2.38
CA ASN A 234 -12.96 17.87 2.93
C ASN A 234 -14.23 18.58 3.42
N GLN A 235 -15.36 18.45 2.71
CA GLN A 235 -16.65 19.04 3.12
C GLN A 235 -17.15 18.50 4.47
N ILE A 236 -16.83 17.25 4.80
CA ILE A 236 -17.20 16.63 6.08
C ILE A 236 -16.07 16.63 7.11
N SER A 237 -14.97 17.34 6.83
CA SER A 237 -13.84 17.50 7.75
C SER A 237 -13.22 16.16 8.21
N VAL A 238 -13.09 15.20 7.29
CA VAL A 238 -12.35 13.94 7.55
C VAL A 238 -10.87 14.17 7.23
N PRO A 239 -9.92 13.91 8.16
CA PRO A 239 -8.51 13.81 7.84
C PRO A 239 -8.25 12.60 6.94
N PHE A 240 -7.52 12.79 5.84
CA PHE A 240 -7.21 11.68 4.94
C PHE A 240 -5.93 11.89 4.14
N SER A 241 -5.42 10.80 3.59
CA SER A 241 -4.46 10.84 2.49
C SER A 241 -4.95 9.92 1.38
N PHE A 242 -5.00 10.40 0.16
CA PHE A 242 -5.42 9.60 -0.99
C PHE A 242 -4.33 9.60 -2.03
N LYS A 243 -3.74 8.43 -2.29
CA LYS A 243 -2.70 8.29 -3.29
C LYS A 243 -3.18 7.51 -4.49
N VAL A 244 -2.71 7.90 -5.67
CA VAL A 244 -2.94 7.21 -6.94
C VAL A 244 -1.65 7.21 -7.76
N LEU A 245 -1.52 6.27 -8.67
CA LEU A 245 -0.34 6.18 -9.54
C LEU A 245 -0.23 7.43 -10.41
N TYR A 246 0.98 7.98 -10.57
CA TYR A 246 1.22 9.18 -11.39
C TYR A 246 1.55 8.89 -12.85
N ASN A 247 1.56 7.62 -13.26
CA ASN A 247 1.74 7.22 -14.65
C ASN A 247 0.50 6.46 -15.13
N PRO A 248 -0.06 6.80 -16.30
CA PRO A 248 -1.28 6.15 -16.80
C PRO A 248 -1.07 4.68 -17.19
N GLU A 249 0.15 4.29 -17.57
CA GLU A 249 0.51 2.92 -17.95
C GLU A 249 0.48 1.94 -16.77
N ASP A 250 0.65 2.44 -15.55
CA ASP A 250 0.77 1.62 -14.33
C ASP A 250 -0.59 1.14 -13.79
N TYR A 251 -1.71 1.53 -14.42
CA TYR A 251 -3.07 1.19 -13.99
C TYR A 251 -3.50 -0.24 -14.32
N ASN A 252 -2.56 -1.16 -14.60
CA ASN A 252 -2.81 -2.59 -14.84
C ASN A 252 -2.81 -3.45 -13.54
N ARG A 253 -2.82 -2.80 -12.37
CA ARG A 253 -2.82 -3.42 -11.03
C ARG A 253 -4.06 -3.08 -10.20
N TYR A 254 -4.41 -3.94 -9.25
CA TYR A 254 -5.65 -3.83 -8.47
C TYR A 254 -5.61 -2.80 -7.34
N ASP A 255 -4.43 -2.32 -6.96
CA ASP A 255 -4.18 -1.34 -5.91
C ASP A 255 -3.71 0.01 -6.48
N SER A 256 -4.33 0.45 -7.59
CA SER A 256 -3.97 1.67 -8.33
C SER A 256 -4.22 2.98 -7.56
N GLY A 257 -5.10 2.94 -6.55
CA GLY A 257 -5.31 4.03 -5.60
C GLY A 257 -5.52 3.51 -4.19
N VAL A 258 -5.14 4.29 -3.18
CA VAL A 258 -5.30 3.95 -1.76
C VAL A 258 -5.69 5.18 -0.95
N LEU A 259 -6.82 5.13 -0.26
CA LEU A 259 -7.27 6.14 0.71
C LEU A 259 -6.94 5.68 2.12
N TYR A 260 -6.36 6.57 2.92
CA TYR A 260 -6.00 6.39 4.33
C TYR A 260 -6.82 7.34 5.20
N PHE A 261 -7.40 6.84 6.28
CA PHE A 261 -8.18 7.61 7.27
C PHE A 261 -8.32 6.79 8.57
N ASP A 262 -8.88 7.41 9.61
CA ASP A 262 -9.13 6.76 10.91
C ASP A 262 -10.35 5.82 10.87
N ASN A 263 -10.28 4.63 11.46
CA ASN A 263 -11.41 3.69 11.51
C ASN A 263 -12.69 4.29 12.13
N ASN A 264 -12.59 5.26 13.03
CA ASN A 264 -13.73 5.97 13.61
C ASN A 264 -14.54 6.76 12.57
N ASP A 265 -13.91 7.16 11.47
CA ASP A 265 -14.57 7.88 10.37
C ASP A 265 -15.19 6.93 9.32
N TYR A 266 -15.10 5.61 9.52
CA TYR A 266 -15.50 4.63 8.50
C TYR A 266 -16.92 4.79 7.99
N GLU A 267 -17.92 4.99 8.86
CA GLU A 267 -19.30 5.18 8.41
C GLU A 267 -19.47 6.44 7.55
N ALA A 268 -18.81 7.54 7.92
CA ALA A 268 -18.84 8.79 7.16
C ALA A 268 -18.14 8.62 5.80
N VAL A 269 -16.96 7.99 5.78
CA VAL A 269 -16.21 7.67 4.57
C VAL A 269 -17.00 6.71 3.68
N ARG A 270 -17.66 5.68 4.23
CA ARG A 270 -18.49 4.73 3.49
C ARG A 270 -19.63 5.42 2.74
N LEU A 271 -20.29 6.41 3.36
CA LEU A 271 -21.33 7.20 2.70
C LEU A 271 -20.78 8.02 1.52
N VAL A 272 -19.59 8.62 1.67
CA VAL A 272 -18.89 9.32 0.59
C VAL A 272 -18.49 8.36 -0.52
N LEU A 273 -17.88 7.22 -0.19
CA LEU A 273 -17.48 6.18 -1.14
C LEU A 273 -18.67 5.69 -1.96
N ARG A 274 -19.83 5.46 -1.34
CA ARG A 274 -21.05 5.06 -2.06
C ARG A 274 -21.44 6.08 -3.11
N LYS A 275 -21.38 7.38 -2.80
CA LYS A 275 -21.72 8.45 -3.75
C LYS A 275 -20.68 8.58 -4.86
N VAL A 276 -19.39 8.57 -4.51
CA VAL A 276 -18.28 8.60 -5.49
C VAL A 276 -18.34 7.40 -6.43
N TYR A 277 -18.57 6.20 -5.88
CA TYR A 277 -18.68 4.97 -6.66
C TYR A 277 -19.84 5.03 -7.65
N LYS A 278 -21.04 5.43 -7.21
CA LYS A 278 -22.21 5.58 -8.09
C LYS A 278 -21.98 6.60 -9.21
N GLN A 279 -21.26 7.68 -8.92
CA GLN A 279 -20.95 8.72 -9.89
C GLN A 279 -19.95 8.25 -10.96
N HIS A 280 -18.98 7.42 -10.57
CA HIS A 280 -17.82 7.07 -11.41
C HIS A 280 -17.71 5.57 -11.70
N GLN A 281 -18.79 4.81 -11.57
CA GLN A 281 -18.80 3.34 -11.62
C GLN A 281 -18.09 2.76 -12.85
N SER A 282 -18.24 3.40 -14.02
CA SER A 282 -17.62 2.96 -15.28
C SER A 282 -16.09 3.00 -15.27
N HIS A 283 -15.49 3.67 -14.29
CA HIS A 283 -14.04 3.78 -14.14
C HIS A 283 -13.43 2.76 -13.18
N PHE A 284 -14.25 1.96 -12.49
CA PHE A 284 -13.78 0.89 -11.62
C PHE A 284 -13.64 -0.41 -12.41
N LYS A 285 -12.49 -1.06 -12.26
CA LYS A 285 -12.27 -2.43 -12.72
C LYS A 285 -12.65 -3.38 -11.58
N PRO A 286 -13.26 -4.54 -11.85
CA PRO A 286 -13.96 -5.31 -10.82
C PRO A 286 -13.04 -5.99 -9.79
N GLU A 287 -11.79 -6.28 -10.14
CA GLU A 287 -10.85 -6.99 -9.27
C GLU A 287 -10.44 -6.14 -8.06
N VAL A 288 -10.20 -6.81 -6.93
CA VAL A 288 -9.71 -6.20 -5.68
C VAL A 288 -8.42 -6.91 -5.24
N PRO A 289 -7.51 -6.22 -4.51
CA PRO A 289 -6.30 -6.87 -4.04
C PRO A 289 -6.59 -8.07 -3.13
N LEU A 290 -5.77 -9.13 -3.24
CA LEU A 290 -5.91 -10.30 -2.39
C LEU A 290 -5.78 -9.91 -0.90
N PHE A 291 -6.39 -10.70 0.00
CA PHE A 291 -6.42 -10.47 1.45
C PHE A 291 -7.27 -9.27 1.91
N THR A 292 -7.77 -8.43 1.01
CA THR A 292 -8.64 -7.30 1.37
C THR A 292 -10.09 -7.73 1.55
N LYS A 293 -10.84 -7.03 2.40
CA LYS A 293 -12.29 -7.15 2.49
C LYS A 293 -12.92 -6.56 1.24
N PHE A 294 -13.78 -7.32 0.57
CA PHE A 294 -14.57 -6.80 -0.55
C PHE A 294 -15.58 -5.76 -0.07
N LEU A 295 -15.58 -4.57 -0.66
CA LEU A 295 -16.59 -3.54 -0.43
C LEU A 295 -17.54 -3.36 -1.61
N ALA A 296 -17.00 -3.39 -2.83
CA ALA A 296 -17.71 -3.32 -4.12
C ALA A 296 -16.74 -3.77 -5.23
N PRO A 297 -17.19 -4.04 -6.46
CA PRO A 297 -16.28 -4.31 -7.57
C PRO A 297 -15.26 -3.17 -7.74
N GLY A 298 -13.98 -3.47 -7.59
CA GLY A 298 -12.88 -2.50 -7.62
C GLY A 298 -12.58 -1.76 -6.32
N LEU A 299 -13.26 -2.11 -5.22
CA LEU A 299 -13.03 -1.55 -3.88
C LEU A 299 -12.74 -2.64 -2.85
N GLY A 300 -11.51 -2.61 -2.32
CA GLY A 300 -11.07 -3.44 -1.20
C GLY A 300 -10.82 -2.62 0.07
N LEU A 301 -10.83 -3.25 1.23
CA LEU A 301 -10.49 -2.62 2.52
C LEU A 301 -9.49 -3.47 3.30
N ALA A 302 -8.57 -2.82 4.00
CA ALA A 302 -7.76 -3.44 5.05
C ALA A 302 -7.31 -2.42 6.10
N GLU A 303 -6.98 -2.90 7.29
CA GLU A 303 -6.30 -2.11 8.31
C GLU A 303 -4.79 -2.01 8.02
N GLU A 304 -4.18 -0.91 8.42
CA GLU A 304 -2.73 -0.77 8.46
C GLU A 304 -2.15 -1.83 9.40
N PRO A 305 -1.17 -2.65 8.97
CA PRO A 305 -0.54 -3.62 9.84
C PRO A 305 0.10 -2.97 11.06
N ASP A 306 -0.28 -3.43 12.25
CA ASP A 306 0.31 -3.06 13.54
C ASP A 306 1.61 -3.83 13.84
N GLN A 307 1.76 -5.04 13.28
CA GLN A 307 2.96 -5.86 13.34
C GLN A 307 3.65 -5.93 11.98
N LYS A 308 4.76 -5.21 11.84
CA LYS A 308 5.53 -5.10 10.59
C LYS A 308 6.84 -5.91 10.63
N PHE A 309 7.23 -6.46 9.48
CA PHE A 309 8.52 -7.15 9.32
C PHE A 309 9.68 -6.22 8.93
N ALA A 310 9.37 -4.98 8.53
CA ALA A 310 10.33 -3.94 8.16
C ALA A 310 9.71 -2.54 8.32
N ASP A 311 10.55 -1.51 8.48
CA ASP A 311 10.11 -0.12 8.66
C ASP A 311 9.21 0.36 7.52
N GLN A 312 9.57 0.03 6.28
CA GLN A 312 8.80 0.35 5.08
C GLN A 312 8.07 -0.89 4.57
N GLU A 313 6.83 -1.06 5.04
CA GLU A 313 6.00 -2.20 4.69
C GLU A 313 4.55 -1.77 4.40
N SER A 314 4.00 -2.24 3.29
CA SER A 314 2.57 -2.12 2.96
C SER A 314 1.78 -3.34 3.46
N PHE A 315 0.47 -3.22 3.63
CA PHE A 315 -0.43 -4.34 3.94
C PHE A 315 -0.24 -5.54 3.01
N GLY A 316 -0.20 -5.33 1.69
CA GLY A 316 0.02 -6.42 0.74
C GLY A 316 1.39 -7.08 0.94
N MET A 317 2.45 -6.29 1.17
CA MET A 317 3.77 -6.84 1.48
C MET A 317 3.75 -7.67 2.77
N ASN A 318 3.05 -7.19 3.80
CA ASN A 318 2.92 -7.86 5.08
C ASN A 318 2.22 -9.22 4.93
N ARG A 319 1.01 -9.25 4.33
CA ARG A 319 0.27 -10.50 4.16
C ARG A 319 0.99 -11.48 3.21
N CYS A 320 1.63 -10.99 2.16
CA CYS A 320 2.50 -11.83 1.32
C CYS A 320 3.74 -12.35 2.06
N GLN A 321 4.30 -11.58 3.01
CA GLN A 321 5.44 -12.02 3.82
C GLN A 321 5.05 -13.14 4.79
N ILE A 322 3.85 -13.10 5.37
CA ILE A 322 3.31 -14.18 6.21
C ILE A 322 3.23 -15.48 5.39
N VAL A 323 2.68 -15.41 4.18
CA VAL A 323 2.59 -16.57 3.27
C VAL A 323 3.99 -17.05 2.86
N ALA A 324 4.89 -16.13 2.49
CA ALA A 324 6.26 -16.46 2.11
C ALA A 324 7.02 -17.17 3.24
N ASN A 325 6.84 -16.74 4.49
CA ASN A 325 7.43 -17.39 5.66
C ASN A 325 6.95 -18.85 5.78
N GLY A 326 5.65 -19.11 5.57
CA GLY A 326 5.09 -20.46 5.65
C GLY A 326 5.63 -21.37 4.56
N LEU A 327 5.68 -20.88 3.32
CA LEU A 327 6.25 -21.61 2.18
C LEU A 327 7.73 -21.94 2.40
N LEU A 328 8.54 -20.97 2.85
CA LEU A 328 9.96 -21.19 3.14
C LEU A 328 10.18 -22.11 4.35
N GLU A 329 9.32 -22.04 5.36
CA GLU A 329 9.40 -22.94 6.52
C GLU A 329 9.18 -24.40 6.12
N ALA A 330 8.16 -24.68 5.30
CA ALA A 330 7.91 -26.01 4.75
C ALA A 330 9.11 -26.49 3.90
N HIS A 331 9.59 -25.62 3.01
CA HIS A 331 10.74 -25.88 2.14
C HIS A 331 12.01 -26.24 2.93
N HIS A 332 12.40 -25.42 3.91
CA HIS A 332 13.59 -25.65 4.73
C HIS A 332 13.49 -26.90 5.63
N LYS A 333 12.27 -27.32 6.01
CA LYS A 333 12.05 -28.57 6.77
C LYS A 333 12.14 -29.81 5.88
N GLY A 334 12.19 -29.65 4.55
CA GLY A 334 12.22 -30.75 3.58
C GLY A 334 10.88 -31.45 3.36
N ASP A 335 9.78 -30.91 3.90
CA ASP A 335 8.41 -31.36 3.63
C ASP A 335 7.69 -30.29 2.81
N ASP A 336 7.94 -30.34 1.50
CA ASP A 336 7.46 -29.34 0.54
C ASP A 336 6.14 -29.75 -0.14
N SER A 337 5.39 -30.67 0.50
CA SER A 337 4.07 -31.11 0.03
C SER A 337 3.05 -29.96 0.10
N PRO A 338 2.02 -29.92 -0.78
CA PRO A 338 0.97 -28.91 -0.72
C PRO A 338 0.29 -28.81 0.66
N GLU A 339 0.09 -29.94 1.32
CA GLU A 339 -0.51 -30.02 2.66
C GLU A 339 0.41 -29.41 3.74
N ALA A 340 1.71 -29.73 3.71
CA ALA A 340 2.68 -29.18 4.66
C ALA A 340 2.90 -27.67 4.46
N ARG A 341 2.96 -27.21 3.22
CA ARG A 341 2.99 -25.79 2.86
C ARG A 341 1.77 -25.04 3.39
N MET A 342 0.57 -25.58 3.17
CA MET A 342 -0.66 -24.97 3.67
C MET A 342 -0.66 -24.90 5.21
N ALA A 343 -0.29 -25.99 5.87
CA ALA A 343 -0.20 -26.04 7.34
C ALA A 343 0.80 -25.00 7.89
N ALA A 344 1.96 -24.84 7.24
CA ALA A 344 2.95 -23.84 7.63
C ALA A 344 2.43 -22.40 7.42
N ILE A 345 1.72 -22.11 6.32
CA ILE A 345 1.06 -20.81 6.12
C ILE A 345 0.06 -20.52 7.24
N LEU A 346 -0.82 -21.48 7.56
CA LEU A 346 -1.80 -21.34 8.64
C LEU A 346 -1.13 -21.11 9.99
N GLN A 347 -0.01 -21.79 10.25
CA GLN A 347 0.78 -21.59 11.45
C GLN A 347 1.33 -20.17 11.53
N GLN A 348 1.85 -19.60 10.43
CA GLN A 348 2.37 -18.22 10.41
C GLN A 348 1.29 -17.17 10.70
N PHE A 349 0.08 -17.33 10.14
CA PHE A 349 -1.06 -16.49 10.49
C PHE A 349 -1.43 -16.61 11.98
N SER A 350 -1.46 -17.83 12.50
CA SER A 350 -1.76 -18.09 13.92
C SER A 350 -0.72 -17.51 14.87
N LEU A 351 0.57 -17.51 14.51
CA LEU A 351 1.64 -16.92 15.33
C LEU A 351 1.48 -15.41 15.52
N LEU A 352 0.83 -14.74 14.56
CA LEU A 352 0.53 -13.32 14.60
C LEU A 352 -0.86 -13.01 15.13
N GLU A 353 -1.62 -14.04 15.54
CA GLU A 353 -3.02 -13.92 15.97
C GLU A 353 -3.93 -13.31 14.89
N ILE A 354 -3.59 -13.48 13.60
CA ILE A 354 -4.40 -13.01 12.46
C ILE A 354 -5.26 -14.17 11.97
N GLU A 355 -6.58 -13.97 11.96
CA GLU A 355 -7.53 -14.94 11.41
C GLU A 355 -7.51 -14.92 9.88
N LEU A 356 -7.29 -16.07 9.23
CA LEU A 356 -7.16 -16.12 7.77
C LEU A 356 -8.44 -15.65 7.05
N GLN A 357 -9.62 -15.99 7.57
CA GLN A 357 -10.91 -15.56 7.03
C GLN A 357 -11.13 -14.04 7.09
N GLN A 358 -10.43 -13.35 7.98
CA GLN A 358 -10.53 -11.90 8.20
C GLN A 358 -9.14 -11.26 8.16
N CYS A 359 -8.25 -11.74 7.29
CA CYS A 359 -6.86 -11.28 7.22
C CYS A 359 -6.68 -9.82 6.77
N TYR A 360 -7.78 -9.11 6.45
CA TYR A 360 -7.82 -7.66 6.29
C TYR A 360 -7.80 -6.89 7.62
N LEU A 361 -8.05 -7.56 8.74
CA LEU A 361 -7.98 -7.01 10.09
C LEU A 361 -6.61 -7.27 10.72
N ASN A 362 -6.28 -6.46 11.73
CA ASN A 362 -5.23 -6.74 12.70
C ASN A 362 -5.72 -7.72 13.77
N ALA A 363 -4.77 -8.23 14.56
CA ALA A 363 -5.09 -9.15 15.65
C ALA A 363 -6.02 -8.47 16.66
N LYS A 364 -7.14 -9.13 17.00
CA LYS A 364 -8.14 -8.66 17.97
C LYS A 364 -8.90 -7.39 17.56
N SER A 365 -8.79 -6.93 16.31
CA SER A 365 -9.62 -5.83 15.81
C SER A 365 -11.07 -6.29 15.61
N GLU A 366 -12.02 -5.37 15.77
CA GLU A 366 -13.45 -5.61 15.54
C GLU A 366 -13.80 -5.33 14.08
N ASP A 367 -14.50 -6.27 13.44
CA ASP A 367 -14.98 -6.08 12.06
C ASP A 367 -16.18 -5.13 11.99
N ILE A 368 -15.91 -3.83 12.02
CA ILE A 368 -16.93 -2.77 11.84
C ILE A 368 -17.25 -2.49 10.36
N TYR A 369 -16.54 -3.15 9.44
CA TYR A 369 -16.56 -2.78 8.03
C TYR A 369 -17.71 -3.46 7.28
N THR A 370 -18.53 -2.68 6.57
CA THR A 370 -19.68 -3.18 5.82
C THR A 370 -19.59 -2.83 4.33
N PRO A 371 -19.83 -3.79 3.41
CA PRO A 371 -19.81 -3.51 1.97
C PRO A 371 -20.74 -2.36 1.55
N LEU A 372 -20.49 -1.78 0.39
CA LEU A 372 -21.33 -0.71 -0.15
C LEU A 372 -22.69 -1.26 -0.59
N GLU A 373 -23.76 -0.64 -0.11
CA GLU A 373 -25.12 -0.86 -0.65
C GLU A 373 -25.28 -0.05 -1.94
N LEU A 374 -25.04 -0.70 -3.08
CA LEU A 374 -25.09 -0.11 -4.41
C LEU A 374 -26.52 0.06 -4.95
#